data_AF-A0AAU1G8K5-F1
#
_entry.id   AF-A0AAU1G8K5-F1
#
_cell.length_a   1.000
_cell.length_b   1.000
_cell.length_c   1.000
_cell.angle_alpha   90.00
_cell.angle_beta   90.00
_cell.angle_gamma   90.00
#
_symmetry.space_group_name_H-M   'P 1'
#
loop_
_entity.id
_entity.type
_entity.pdbx_description
1 polymer ?
#
loop_
_entity_poly.entity_id
_entity_poly.type
_entity_poly.pdbx_seq_one_letter_code
_entity_poly.pdbx_strand_id
1 'polypeptide(L)'
;MADATRPGADEPWPTVGSRSFSSPQGMESLRATVCLNMIVKNEAPVIRRCLESVRPLIDTWVIVDTGSTDGTQDIIREFFGDLPGVLHERPWKGFGDSRSEAIDLARSSADYLLFIDADDVMQVQPGFRMPDLTLDAYRIAVHHEPVIHWRPALVSTRLPWKYVGVLHEYIDCEVRHSSGVLEGANILIIGGGARLRESGEREKYLRDAAVLEQGLAKEPGNARYAFYLAQSWRDAGEPEKSLAAYDRRADMGGFAEEAFCAQLYAARIAANLKKPSAEVMDRFLRAHESRPTRAEAIGSLARVCRLESRWPLAYMFARQAVRIPRPDDILFVEFDWHDWRALDELAVAAYWVGEYQESLDCCERLVQDGRLPVEQHDRVTANLEFARRKLDPQYQVVA
;
A
#
# COMPACT_ATOMS: atom_id res chain seq x y z
N MET A 1 -59.90 -3.13 -24.48
CA MET A 1 -60.25 -1.78 -24.00
C MET A 1 -59.02 -0.91 -24.25
N ALA A 2 -59.01 -0.28 -25.43
CA ALA A 2 -58.93 1.19 -25.61
C ALA A 2 -57.55 1.72 -25.18
N ASP A 3 -56.54 1.70 -26.06
CA ASP A 3 -56.28 2.60 -27.21
C ASP A 3 -55.75 3.98 -26.77
N ALA A 4 -54.48 4.24 -27.12
CA ALA A 4 -53.89 5.57 -27.18
C ALA A 4 -52.62 5.51 -28.08
N THR A 5 -52.89 5.73 -29.36
CA THR A 5 -52.06 6.05 -30.51
C THR A 5 -50.82 6.95 -30.29
N ARG A 6 -49.77 6.64 -31.07
CA ARG A 6 -48.60 7.49 -31.42
C ARG A 6 -48.99 8.74 -32.22
N PRO A 7 -48.12 9.76 -32.23
CA PRO A 7 -47.64 10.40 -33.47
C PRO A 7 -46.10 10.32 -33.52
N GLY A 8 -45.40 10.13 -34.64
CA GLY A 8 -45.50 10.78 -35.93
C GLY A 8 -44.15 11.50 -36.15
N ALA A 9 -43.31 10.96 -37.03
CA ALA A 9 -42.00 11.51 -37.38
C ALA A 9 -42.13 12.66 -38.41
N ASP A 10 -41.02 13.38 -38.58
CA ASP A 10 -40.67 14.32 -39.65
C ASP A 10 -41.01 15.81 -39.43
N GLU A 11 -40.02 16.57 -38.95
CA GLU A 11 -39.59 17.84 -39.56
C GLU A 11 -38.16 18.22 -39.11
N PRO A 12 -37.29 18.75 -40.01
CA PRO A 12 -35.87 18.96 -39.73
C PRO A 12 -35.59 20.29 -39.00
N TRP A 13 -34.65 20.24 -38.06
CA TRP A 13 -34.17 21.40 -37.31
C TRP A 13 -33.49 22.44 -38.22
N PRO A 14 -33.72 23.76 -38.01
CA PRO A 14 -33.12 24.79 -38.83
C PRO A 14 -31.61 24.90 -38.57
N THR A 15 -30.84 24.95 -39.66
CA THR A 15 -29.41 25.23 -39.66
C THR A 15 -29.16 26.67 -39.21
N VAL A 16 -28.68 26.83 -37.97
CA VAL A 16 -28.18 28.11 -37.47
C VAL A 16 -26.76 28.31 -37.98
N GLY A 17 -26.59 29.34 -38.82
CA GLY A 17 -25.33 29.70 -39.45
C GLY A 17 -24.20 29.98 -38.46
N SER A 18 -22.98 29.65 -38.90
CA SER A 18 -21.72 29.89 -38.23
C SER A 18 -21.54 31.38 -37.90
N ARG A 19 -21.75 31.76 -36.65
CA ARG A 19 -21.15 32.98 -36.08
C ARG A 19 -19.82 32.59 -35.46
N SER A 20 -18.73 32.99 -36.10
CA SER A 20 -17.39 32.94 -35.53
C SER A 20 -17.35 33.84 -34.29
N PHE A 21 -17.42 33.23 -33.11
CA PHE A 21 -16.94 33.89 -31.90
C PHE A 21 -15.43 33.80 -31.92
N SER A 22 -14.78 34.92 -32.21
CA SER A 22 -13.36 35.08 -31.95
C SER A 22 -13.15 34.96 -30.44
N SER A 23 -12.50 33.87 -30.03
CA SER A 23 -12.01 33.66 -28.68
C SER A 23 -11.19 34.89 -28.25
N PRO A 24 -11.35 35.41 -27.03
CA PRO A 24 -10.45 36.43 -26.52
C PRO A 24 -9.03 35.85 -26.51
N GLN A 25 -8.13 36.49 -27.24
CA GLN A 25 -6.70 36.22 -27.16
C GLN A 25 -6.22 36.57 -25.75
N GLY A 26 -5.52 35.64 -25.10
CA GLY A 26 -4.72 35.92 -23.89
C GLY A 26 -5.46 35.74 -22.57
N MET A 27 -5.78 34.50 -22.22
CA MET A 27 -5.77 34.09 -20.82
C MET A 27 -4.95 32.81 -20.78
N GLU A 28 -3.64 32.94 -20.55
CA GLU A 28 -2.85 31.77 -20.16
C GLU A 28 -3.57 31.15 -18.97
N SER A 29 -4.04 29.92 -19.14
CA SER A 29 -4.50 29.10 -18.03
C SER A 29 -3.31 29.02 -17.07
N LEU A 30 -3.33 29.82 -15.99
CA LEU A 30 -2.29 29.77 -14.97
C LEU A 30 -2.27 28.35 -14.42
N ARG A 31 -1.16 27.65 -14.67
CA ARG A 31 -0.94 26.30 -14.14
C ARG A 31 -1.06 26.36 -12.61
N ALA A 32 -1.80 25.42 -12.03
CA ALA A 32 -1.97 25.32 -10.59
C ALA A 32 -0.61 25.22 -9.88
N THR A 33 -0.45 26.03 -8.84
CA THR A 33 0.76 26.09 -8.02
C THR A 33 0.78 24.99 -6.97
N VAL A 34 1.97 24.50 -6.62
CA VAL A 34 2.17 23.41 -5.65
C VAL A 34 3.13 23.84 -4.53
N CYS A 35 2.69 23.67 -3.28
CA CYS A 35 3.49 23.91 -2.09
C CYS A 35 3.99 22.60 -1.49
N LEU A 36 5.29 22.45 -1.24
CA LEU A 36 5.79 21.39 -0.38
C LEU A 36 5.33 21.64 1.06
N ASN A 37 4.62 20.69 1.66
CA ASN A 37 4.22 20.75 3.05
C ASN A 37 4.70 19.51 3.83
N MET A 38 5.49 19.74 4.88
CA MET A 38 6.04 18.65 5.68
C MET A 38 6.33 19.11 7.11
N ILE A 39 6.45 18.14 8.02
CA ILE A 39 7.02 18.33 9.35
C ILE A 39 8.40 17.66 9.40
N VAL A 40 9.35 18.22 10.14
CA VAL A 40 10.72 17.68 10.25
C VAL A 40 11.23 17.69 11.68
N LYS A 41 12.14 16.76 11.99
CA LYS A 41 12.93 16.74 13.23
C LYS A 41 14.21 15.93 13.06
N ASN A 42 15.37 16.56 13.21
CA ASN A 42 16.69 15.91 13.21
C ASN A 42 17.01 15.12 11.91
N GLU A 43 16.65 15.67 10.75
CA GLU A 43 16.81 15.02 9.44
C GLU A 43 18.00 15.53 8.62
N ALA A 44 18.95 16.24 9.22
CA ALA A 44 20.12 16.78 8.52
C ALA A 44 20.88 15.73 7.67
N PRO A 45 21.02 14.45 8.11
CA PRO A 45 21.72 13.43 7.32
C PRO A 45 21.00 12.98 6.04
N VAL A 46 19.68 13.18 5.92
CA VAL A 46 18.87 12.59 4.83
C VAL A 46 17.98 13.58 4.09
N ILE A 47 17.66 14.73 4.67
CA ILE A 47 16.65 15.64 4.12
C ILE A 47 17.01 16.16 2.72
N ARG A 48 18.31 16.38 2.44
CA ARG A 48 18.75 16.96 1.15
C ARG A 48 18.27 16.16 -0.06
N ARG A 49 18.37 14.82 -0.04
CA ARG A 49 17.88 13.99 -1.16
C ARG A 49 16.37 14.09 -1.36
N CYS A 50 15.61 14.26 -0.28
CA CYS A 50 14.17 14.49 -0.35
C CYS A 50 13.91 15.84 -1.04
N LEU A 51 14.55 16.92 -0.58
CA LEU A 51 14.39 18.25 -1.15
C LEU A 51 14.77 18.31 -2.64
N GLU A 52 15.89 17.69 -3.01
CA GLU A 52 16.34 17.57 -4.41
C GLU A 52 15.30 16.88 -5.29
N SER A 53 14.67 15.82 -4.78
CA SER A 53 13.69 15.06 -5.54
C SER A 53 12.37 15.80 -5.79
N VAL A 54 11.97 16.69 -4.89
CA VAL A 54 10.71 17.45 -4.98
C VAL A 54 10.87 18.84 -5.58
N ARG A 55 12.08 19.42 -5.54
CA ARG A 55 12.36 20.78 -6.04
C ARG A 55 11.80 21.06 -7.45
N PRO A 56 11.84 20.12 -8.43
CA PRO A 56 11.31 20.35 -9.77
C PRO A 56 9.77 20.39 -9.85
N LEU A 57 9.07 20.01 -8.78
CA LEU A 57 7.63 19.79 -8.76
C LEU A 57 6.84 20.85 -8.00
N ILE A 58 7.54 21.77 -7.33
CA ILE A 58 6.97 22.72 -6.39
C ILE A 58 7.27 24.16 -6.80
N ASP A 59 6.35 25.05 -6.46
CA ASP A 59 6.42 26.49 -6.69
C ASP A 59 6.68 27.25 -5.39
N THR A 60 6.26 26.68 -4.26
CA THR A 60 6.50 27.22 -2.91
C THR A 60 6.80 26.10 -1.91
N TRP A 61 7.17 26.48 -0.68
CA TRP A 61 7.36 25.53 0.41
C TRP A 61 6.93 26.11 1.76
N VAL A 62 6.35 25.26 2.62
CA VAL A 62 6.06 25.56 4.02
C VAL A 62 6.39 24.32 4.84
N ILE A 63 7.43 24.43 5.66
CA ILE A 63 7.94 23.31 6.44
C ILE A 63 7.87 23.67 7.92
N VAL A 64 7.36 22.76 8.76
CA VAL A 64 7.32 22.92 10.22
C VAL A 64 8.41 22.07 10.86
N ASP A 65 9.43 22.73 11.40
CA ASP A 65 10.41 22.10 12.26
C ASP A 65 9.85 21.93 13.67
N THR A 66 9.94 20.71 14.19
CA THR A 66 9.35 20.31 15.48
C THR A 66 10.38 20.18 16.60
N GLY A 67 11.49 20.91 16.49
CA GLY A 67 12.56 20.98 17.47
C GLY A 67 13.80 20.20 17.04
N SER A 68 14.28 20.41 15.82
CA SER A 68 15.59 19.89 15.38
C SER A 68 16.73 20.57 16.14
N THR A 69 17.80 19.82 16.37
CA THR A 69 19.02 20.30 17.03
C THR A 69 20.30 19.96 16.26
N ASP A 70 20.16 19.50 15.02
CA ASP A 70 21.24 18.94 14.19
C ASP A 70 21.57 19.77 12.94
N GLY A 71 20.99 20.97 12.82
CA GLY A 71 21.17 21.83 11.65
C GLY A 71 20.20 21.58 10.48
N THR A 72 19.19 20.69 10.64
CA THR A 72 18.14 20.45 9.62
C THR A 72 17.55 21.75 9.09
N GLN A 73 17.28 22.70 9.98
CA GLN A 73 16.65 23.99 9.67
C GLN A 73 17.50 24.81 8.69
N ASP A 74 18.81 24.86 8.90
CA ASP A 74 19.73 25.64 8.07
C ASP A 74 19.87 25.03 6.68
N ILE A 75 19.91 23.69 6.60
CA ILE A 75 19.93 22.97 5.32
C ILE A 75 18.69 23.32 4.49
N ILE A 76 17.50 23.33 5.10
CA ILE A 76 16.26 23.68 4.39
C ILE A 76 16.29 25.12 3.88
N ARG A 77 16.67 26.07 4.75
CA ARG A 77 16.72 27.50 4.39
C ARG A 77 17.73 27.79 3.28
N GLU A 78 18.91 27.17 3.34
CA GLU A 78 19.94 27.28 2.31
C GLU A 78 19.46 26.67 1.00
N PHE A 79 18.90 25.46 1.04
CA PHE A 79 18.49 24.72 -0.15
C PHE A 79 17.37 25.40 -0.94
N PHE A 80 16.36 25.94 -0.26
CA PHE A 80 15.25 26.65 -0.90
C PHE A 80 15.39 28.18 -0.86
N GLY A 81 16.60 28.72 -0.66
CA GLY A 81 16.84 30.16 -0.62
C GLY A 81 16.43 30.89 -1.91
N ASP A 82 16.26 30.17 -3.01
CA ASP A 82 15.82 30.65 -4.32
C ASP A 82 14.30 30.48 -4.59
N LEU A 83 13.55 29.88 -3.66
CA LEU A 83 12.14 29.55 -3.82
C LEU A 83 11.28 30.21 -2.72
N PRO A 84 10.12 30.82 -3.05
CA PRO A 84 9.24 31.39 -2.04
C PRO A 84 8.79 30.35 -1.01
N GLY A 85 8.98 30.65 0.27
CA GLY A 85 8.52 29.76 1.33
C GLY A 85 9.01 30.14 2.70
N VAL A 86 8.56 29.38 3.70
CA VAL A 86 8.79 29.68 5.12
C VAL A 86 9.05 28.40 5.90
N LEU A 87 10.08 28.45 6.75
CA LEU A 87 10.30 27.47 7.82
C LEU A 87 9.66 27.99 9.12
N HIS A 88 8.77 27.20 9.72
CA HIS A 88 8.19 27.49 11.03
C HIS A 88 8.77 26.58 12.09
N GLU A 89 9.17 27.15 13.22
CA GLU A 89 9.60 26.38 14.39
C GLU A 89 8.42 26.29 15.36
N ARG A 90 7.97 25.07 15.68
CA ARG A 90 6.81 24.81 16.54
C ARG A 90 7.09 23.67 17.52
N PRO A 91 6.52 23.70 18.73
CA PRO A 91 6.57 22.54 19.62
C PRO A 91 5.93 21.31 18.97
N TRP A 92 6.51 20.13 19.20
CA TRP A 92 5.90 18.86 18.81
C TRP A 92 4.55 18.65 19.53
N LYS A 93 3.49 18.37 18.75
CA LYS A 93 2.13 18.13 19.26
C LYS A 93 1.63 16.70 19.02
N GLY A 94 2.44 15.85 18.40
CA GLY A 94 2.03 14.55 17.85
C GLY A 94 1.96 14.58 16.32
N PHE A 95 1.95 13.42 15.68
CA PHE A 95 2.04 13.32 14.22
C PHE A 95 0.86 14.02 13.53
N GLY A 96 -0.39 13.63 13.84
CA GLY A 96 -1.59 14.20 13.24
C GLY A 96 -1.73 15.71 13.48
N ASP A 97 -1.53 16.16 14.73
CA ASP A 97 -1.70 17.56 15.11
C ASP A 97 -0.61 18.46 14.50
N SER A 98 0.66 18.03 14.51
CA SER A 98 1.75 18.80 13.90
C SER A 98 1.63 18.86 12.37
N ARG A 99 1.20 17.79 11.69
CA ARG A 99 0.91 17.85 10.24
C ARG A 99 -0.31 18.73 9.93
N SER A 100 -1.34 18.71 10.77
CA SER A 100 -2.51 19.57 10.59
C SER A 100 -2.16 21.05 10.77
N GLU A 101 -1.33 21.39 11.76
CA GLU A 101 -0.79 22.75 11.90
C GLU A 101 0.05 23.16 10.68
N ALA A 102 0.85 22.25 10.12
CA ALA A 102 1.60 22.51 8.90
C ALA A 102 0.70 22.80 7.70
N ILE A 103 -0.42 22.07 7.54
CA ILE A 103 -1.43 22.34 6.51
C ILE A 103 -2.01 23.74 6.70
N ASP A 104 -2.42 24.09 7.91
CA ASP A 104 -3.04 25.39 8.21
C ASP A 104 -2.13 26.57 7.88
N LEU A 105 -0.84 26.45 8.18
CA LEU A 105 0.17 27.46 7.84
C LEU A 105 0.41 27.58 6.32
N ALA A 106 0.15 26.53 5.56
CA ALA A 106 0.43 26.46 4.13
C ALA A 106 -0.78 26.76 3.22
N ARG A 107 -2.00 26.90 3.78
CA ARG A 107 -3.25 27.01 2.99
C ARG A 107 -3.23 28.13 1.94
N SER A 108 -2.56 29.25 2.22
CA SER A 108 -2.48 30.40 1.31
C SER A 108 -1.21 30.43 0.47
N SER A 109 -0.36 29.41 0.55
CA SER A 109 0.93 29.39 -0.15
C SER A 109 0.85 28.91 -1.59
N ALA A 110 -0.15 28.09 -1.94
CA ALA A 110 -0.34 27.54 -3.28
C ALA A 110 -1.78 26.99 -3.47
N ASP A 111 -2.10 26.54 -4.69
CA ASP A 111 -3.38 25.88 -5.01
C ASP A 111 -3.45 24.44 -4.48
N TYR A 112 -2.30 23.78 -4.34
CA TYR A 112 -2.15 22.41 -3.85
C TYR A 112 -1.02 22.27 -2.83
N LEU A 113 -1.17 21.33 -1.90
CA LEU A 113 -0.14 20.90 -0.96
C LEU A 113 0.35 19.50 -1.34
N LEU A 114 1.67 19.35 -1.48
CA LEU A 114 2.36 18.09 -1.68
C LEU A 114 2.97 17.60 -0.36
N PHE A 115 2.66 16.37 0.04
CA PHE A 115 3.16 15.73 1.25
C PHE A 115 4.16 14.62 0.91
N ILE A 116 5.29 14.64 1.60
CA ILE A 116 6.32 13.59 1.57
C ILE A 116 7.08 13.62 2.89
N ASP A 117 7.58 12.47 3.34
CA ASP A 117 8.38 12.38 4.55
C ASP A 117 9.85 12.74 4.23
N ALA A 118 10.55 13.33 5.21
CA ALA A 118 11.88 13.90 5.01
C ALA A 118 12.96 12.88 4.62
N ASP A 119 12.72 11.60 4.89
CA ASP A 119 13.59 10.49 4.56
C ASP A 119 13.14 9.70 3.32
N ASP A 120 12.09 10.15 2.61
CA ASP A 120 11.62 9.58 1.35
C ASP A 120 12.10 10.38 0.13
N VAL A 121 11.94 9.81 -1.07
CA VAL A 121 12.32 10.44 -2.34
C VAL A 121 11.17 10.37 -3.34
N MET A 122 10.91 11.47 -4.04
CA MET A 122 9.99 11.50 -5.16
C MET A 122 10.71 11.01 -6.44
N GLN A 123 10.18 9.95 -7.05
CA GLN A 123 10.63 9.44 -8.33
C GLN A 123 9.57 9.75 -9.40
N VAL A 124 9.97 10.43 -10.46
CA VAL A 124 9.09 10.73 -11.60
C VAL A 124 9.59 10.07 -12.88
N GLN A 125 8.67 9.75 -13.79
CA GLN A 125 9.01 9.21 -15.10
C GLN A 125 9.83 10.23 -15.92
N PRO A 126 10.68 9.77 -16.84
CA PRO A 126 11.41 10.66 -17.76
C PRO A 126 10.45 11.59 -18.50
N GLY A 127 10.74 12.90 -18.47
CA GLY A 127 9.91 13.92 -19.12
C GLY A 127 8.67 14.33 -18.34
N PHE A 128 8.46 13.83 -17.12
CA PHE A 128 7.33 14.20 -16.28
C PHE A 128 7.20 15.73 -16.13
N ARG A 129 5.97 16.20 -16.27
CA ARG A 129 5.53 17.56 -15.98
C ARG A 129 4.25 17.44 -15.18
N MET A 130 4.08 18.30 -14.17
CA MET A 130 2.83 18.33 -13.42
C MET A 130 1.67 18.54 -14.40
N PRO A 131 0.67 17.65 -14.42
CA PRO A 131 -0.48 17.81 -15.30
C PRO A 131 -1.38 18.96 -14.80
N ASP A 132 -2.39 19.30 -15.59
CA ASP A 132 -3.43 20.22 -15.15
C ASP A 132 -4.21 19.62 -13.98
N LEU A 133 -3.98 20.17 -12.79
CA LEU A 133 -4.59 19.69 -11.55
C LEU A 133 -6.01 20.22 -11.41
N THR A 134 -6.99 19.35 -11.66
CA THR A 134 -8.42 19.66 -11.68
C THR A 134 -9.21 18.99 -10.55
N LEU A 135 -8.68 17.92 -9.95
CA LEU A 135 -9.31 17.17 -8.86
C LEU A 135 -8.89 17.74 -7.51
N ASP A 136 -9.67 17.44 -6.46
CA ASP A 136 -9.38 17.95 -5.12
C ASP A 136 -8.26 17.18 -4.42
N ALA A 137 -8.04 15.92 -4.80
CA ALA A 137 -6.96 15.09 -4.28
C ALA A 137 -6.39 14.13 -5.33
N TYR A 138 -5.08 13.92 -5.27
CA TYR A 138 -4.37 12.94 -6.08
C TYR A 138 -3.61 11.97 -5.17
N ARG A 139 -3.81 10.68 -5.44
CA ARG A 139 -3.06 9.60 -4.82
C ARG A 139 -1.75 9.39 -5.57
N ILE A 140 -0.68 9.18 -4.82
CA ILE A 140 0.64 8.84 -5.34
C ILE A 140 0.98 7.44 -4.82
N ALA A 141 1.55 6.59 -5.68
CA ALA A 141 2.02 5.28 -5.27
C ALA A 141 3.24 5.43 -4.36
N VAL A 142 3.23 4.72 -3.24
CA VAL A 142 4.33 4.67 -2.28
C VAL A 142 4.94 3.27 -2.36
N HIS A 143 6.20 3.22 -2.76
CA HIS A 143 6.95 1.99 -2.93
C HIS A 143 7.80 1.73 -1.69
N HIS A 144 7.57 0.57 -1.09
CA HIS A 144 8.38 0.01 -0.03
C HIS A 144 8.57 -1.47 -0.37
N GLU A 145 9.55 -1.74 -1.24
CA GLU A 145 9.69 -3.03 -1.93
C GLU A 145 9.57 -4.23 -0.97
N PRO A 146 8.78 -5.26 -1.31
CA PRO A 146 8.00 -5.45 -2.55
C PRO A 146 6.58 -4.84 -2.51
N VAL A 147 6.23 -4.10 -1.46
CA VAL A 147 4.87 -3.58 -1.21
C VAL A 147 4.68 -2.23 -1.86
N ILE A 148 3.56 -2.07 -2.57
CA ILE A 148 3.09 -0.78 -3.09
C ILE A 148 1.75 -0.48 -2.44
N HIS A 149 1.60 0.75 -1.94
CA HIS A 149 0.30 1.25 -1.47
C HIS A 149 0.07 2.66 -2.00
N TRP A 150 -1.18 3.12 -1.96
CA TRP A 150 -1.57 4.43 -2.48
C TRP A 150 -2.04 5.33 -1.34
N ARG A 151 -1.53 6.56 -1.26
CA ARG A 151 -2.01 7.57 -0.31
C ARG A 151 -2.31 8.89 -1.02
N PRO A 152 -3.34 9.64 -0.61
CA PRO A 152 -3.48 11.03 -1.03
C PRO A 152 -2.25 11.80 -0.56
N ALA A 153 -1.48 12.31 -1.52
CA ALA A 153 -0.21 13.00 -1.26
C ALA A 153 -0.16 14.39 -1.90
N LEU A 154 -1.11 14.70 -2.77
CA LEU A 154 -1.28 16.03 -3.35
C LEU A 154 -2.74 16.43 -3.21
N VAL A 155 -3.04 17.49 -2.47
CA VAL A 155 -4.42 17.90 -2.17
C VAL A 155 -4.63 19.40 -2.40
N SER A 156 -5.81 19.79 -2.84
CA SER A 156 -6.12 21.20 -3.07
C SER A 156 -6.30 21.95 -1.76
N THR A 157 -5.76 23.17 -1.67
CA THR A 157 -5.93 24.06 -0.51
C THR A 157 -7.35 24.60 -0.32
N ARG A 158 -8.24 24.40 -1.30
CA ARG A 158 -9.65 24.83 -1.26
C ARG A 158 -10.49 24.10 -0.21
N LEU A 159 -10.05 22.93 0.25
CA LEU A 159 -10.82 22.07 1.16
C LEU A 159 -10.18 21.97 2.56
N PRO A 160 -10.97 21.68 3.60
CA PRO A 160 -10.51 21.64 4.99
C PRO A 160 -9.80 20.31 5.32
N TRP A 161 -8.68 20.03 4.65
CA TRP A 161 -7.86 18.86 4.96
C TRP A 161 -7.26 18.94 6.36
N LYS A 162 -7.13 17.79 7.02
CA LYS A 162 -6.40 17.59 8.28
C LYS A 162 -5.83 16.19 8.36
N TYR A 163 -4.76 15.99 9.12
CA TYR A 163 -4.29 14.65 9.45
C TYR A 163 -4.95 14.15 10.73
N VAL A 164 -5.36 12.88 10.71
CA VAL A 164 -6.04 12.21 11.82
C VAL A 164 -5.21 11.00 12.26
N GLY A 165 -4.91 10.92 13.56
CA GLY A 165 -4.24 9.79 14.17
C GLY A 165 -3.01 10.17 15.01
N VAL A 166 -2.78 9.40 16.08
CA VAL A 166 -1.59 9.58 16.95
C VAL A 166 -0.31 9.03 16.32
N LEU A 167 -0.44 8.02 15.45
CA LEU A 167 0.62 7.37 14.66
C LEU A 167 -0.04 6.65 13.48
N HIS A 168 0.67 6.49 12.36
CA HIS A 168 0.10 6.01 11.09
C HIS A 168 -1.10 6.85 10.66
N GLU A 169 -0.95 8.16 10.86
CA GLU A 169 -1.91 9.20 10.53
C GLU A 169 -2.28 9.16 9.04
N TYR A 170 -3.51 9.54 8.75
CA TYR A 170 -4.01 9.66 7.39
C TYR A 170 -4.61 11.05 7.20
N ILE A 171 -4.55 11.53 5.96
CA ILE A 171 -5.21 12.78 5.61
C ILE A 171 -6.69 12.53 5.38
N ASP A 172 -7.51 13.37 5.99
CA ASP A 172 -8.96 13.32 5.93
C ASP A 172 -9.53 14.66 5.47
N CYS A 173 -10.70 14.58 4.84
CA CYS A 173 -11.53 15.74 4.53
C CYS A 173 -12.99 15.35 4.73
N GLU A 174 -13.62 16.02 5.68
CA GLU A 174 -15.04 15.82 6.03
C GLU A 174 -15.99 16.24 4.88
N VAL A 175 -15.46 16.92 3.86
CA VAL A 175 -16.21 17.35 2.68
C VAL A 175 -16.02 16.35 1.55
N ARG A 176 -17.13 15.97 0.90
CA ARG A 176 -17.10 15.15 -0.31
C ARG A 176 -16.26 15.84 -1.38
N HIS A 177 -15.31 15.09 -1.94
CA HIS A 177 -14.32 15.63 -2.86
C HIS A 177 -14.04 14.66 -4.00
N SER A 178 -13.48 15.20 -5.08
CA SER A 178 -13.00 14.41 -6.22
C SER A 178 -11.61 13.88 -5.94
N SER A 179 -11.32 12.65 -6.38
CA SER A 179 -9.99 12.05 -6.22
C SER A 179 -9.55 11.28 -7.46
N GLY A 180 -8.24 11.26 -7.70
CA GLY A 180 -7.62 10.57 -8.81
C GLY A 180 -6.24 10.02 -8.46
N VAL A 181 -5.51 9.59 -9.47
CA VAL A 181 -4.11 9.16 -9.35
C VAL A 181 -3.23 10.18 -10.06
N LEU A 182 -2.11 10.55 -9.45
CA LEU A 182 -1.06 11.31 -10.14
C LEU A 182 -0.16 10.31 -10.88
N GLU A 183 -0.46 10.07 -12.15
CA GLU A 183 0.32 9.16 -12.97
C GLU A 183 1.74 9.69 -13.23
N GLY A 184 2.72 8.80 -13.28
CA GLY A 184 4.11 9.15 -13.59
C GLY A 184 4.92 9.72 -12.43
N ALA A 185 4.37 9.75 -11.21
CA ALA A 185 5.07 10.10 -9.99
C ALA A 185 4.85 9.03 -8.91
N ASN A 186 5.92 8.68 -8.18
CA ASN A 186 5.94 7.71 -7.11
C ASN A 186 6.76 8.24 -5.94
N ILE A 187 6.38 7.91 -4.71
CA ILE A 187 7.21 8.12 -3.51
C ILE A 187 7.94 6.82 -3.23
N LEU A 188 9.27 6.88 -3.10
CA LEU A 188 10.11 5.76 -2.72
C LEU A 188 10.50 5.89 -1.26
N ILE A 189 10.18 4.86 -0.46
CA ILE A 189 10.63 4.79 0.93
C ILE A 189 12.08 4.38 0.96
N ILE A 190 12.97 5.32 1.30
CA ILE A 190 14.42 5.07 1.42
C ILE A 190 14.81 4.87 2.89
N GLY A 191 14.15 5.58 3.81
CA GLY A 191 14.38 5.46 5.25
C GLY A 191 15.75 6.00 5.72
N GLY A 192 16.12 5.70 6.96
CA GLY A 192 17.31 6.29 7.59
C GLY A 192 17.03 7.63 8.29
N GLY A 193 15.76 7.98 8.48
CA GLY A 193 15.35 9.12 9.29
C GLY A 193 15.76 9.00 10.76
N ALA A 194 15.66 10.12 11.48
CA ALA A 194 16.16 10.27 12.86
C ALA A 194 15.64 9.18 13.81
N ARG A 195 14.34 8.88 13.73
CA ARG A 195 13.68 7.92 14.63
C ARG A 195 14.29 6.53 14.61
N LEU A 196 14.76 6.08 13.44
CA LEU A 196 15.41 4.77 13.29
C LEU A 196 16.86 4.83 13.79
N ARG A 197 17.60 5.88 13.41
CA ARG A 197 19.02 6.05 13.75
C ARG A 197 19.28 6.19 15.25
N GLU A 198 18.38 6.86 15.98
CA GLU A 198 18.59 7.19 17.39
C GLU A 198 18.38 6.01 18.34
N SER A 199 17.54 5.03 18.00
CA SER A 199 17.14 3.97 18.95
C SER A 199 17.32 2.54 18.44
N GLY A 200 17.58 2.32 17.16
CA GLY A 200 17.45 0.99 16.55
C GLY A 200 15.99 0.59 16.29
N GLU A 201 15.81 -0.49 15.54
CA GLU A 201 14.50 -0.94 15.03
C GLU A 201 13.55 -1.37 16.14
N ARG A 202 14.01 -2.22 17.07
CA ARG A 202 13.16 -2.78 18.11
C ARG A 202 12.62 -1.70 19.04
N GLU A 203 13.49 -0.86 19.58
CA GLU A 203 13.11 0.22 20.51
C GLU A 203 12.21 1.26 19.85
N LYS A 204 12.39 1.51 18.54
CA LYS A 204 11.44 2.34 17.75
C LYS A 204 10.05 1.73 17.82
N TYR A 205 9.89 0.46 17.47
CA TYR A 205 8.57 -0.18 17.44
C TYR A 205 7.94 -0.37 18.83
N LEU A 206 8.74 -0.54 19.88
CA LEU A 206 8.25 -0.51 21.27
C LEU A 206 7.65 0.86 21.64
N ARG A 207 8.27 1.96 21.22
CA ARG A 207 7.73 3.31 21.44
C ARG A 207 6.46 3.55 20.63
N ASP A 208 6.44 3.10 19.39
CA ASP A 208 5.25 3.16 18.53
C ASP A 208 4.07 2.41 19.17
N ALA A 209 4.32 1.21 19.70
CA ALA A 209 3.33 0.44 20.44
C ALA A 209 2.80 1.20 21.67
N ALA A 210 3.69 1.80 22.47
CA ALA A 210 3.29 2.56 23.65
C ALA A 210 2.42 3.79 23.31
N VAL A 211 2.71 4.48 22.21
CA VAL A 211 1.89 5.60 21.70
C VAL A 211 0.50 5.12 21.32
N LEU A 212 0.41 3.98 20.62
CA LEU A 212 -0.85 3.39 20.18
C LEU A 212 -1.67 2.82 21.34
N GLU A 213 -1.03 2.27 22.38
CA GLU A 213 -1.71 1.87 23.62
C GLU A 213 -2.35 3.06 24.32
N GLN A 214 -1.63 4.19 24.43
CA GLN A 214 -2.19 5.42 24.99
C GLN A 214 -3.34 5.98 24.13
N GLY A 215 -3.22 5.87 22.80
CA GLY A 215 -4.29 6.20 21.86
C GLY A 215 -5.54 5.36 22.11
N LEU A 216 -5.39 4.03 22.21
CA LEU A 216 -6.50 3.10 22.48
C LEU A 216 -7.09 3.25 23.89
N ALA A 217 -6.32 3.71 24.87
CA ALA A 217 -6.86 4.02 26.19
C ALA A 217 -7.87 5.19 26.12
N LYS A 218 -7.65 6.16 25.21
CA LYS A 218 -8.55 7.30 24.98
C LYS A 218 -9.67 6.97 23.98
N GLU A 219 -9.36 6.17 22.96
CA GLU A 219 -10.28 5.78 21.89
C GLU A 219 -10.33 4.24 21.73
N PRO A 220 -10.98 3.49 22.65
CA PRO A 220 -10.91 2.02 22.67
C PRO A 220 -11.47 1.32 21.43
N GLY A 221 -12.34 2.02 20.67
CA GLY A 221 -12.95 1.54 19.44
C GLY A 221 -12.16 1.88 18.17
N ASN A 222 -11.00 2.54 18.28
CA ASN A 222 -10.22 2.93 17.11
C ASN A 222 -9.52 1.71 16.48
N ALA A 223 -10.16 1.13 15.47
CA ALA A 223 -9.70 -0.08 14.80
C ALA A 223 -8.34 0.11 14.10
N ARG A 224 -8.05 1.31 13.60
CA ARG A 224 -6.75 1.61 12.99
C ARG A 224 -5.62 1.54 14.02
N TYR A 225 -5.82 2.11 15.21
CA TYR A 225 -4.83 2.02 16.29
C TYR A 225 -4.60 0.57 16.73
N ALA A 226 -5.67 -0.23 16.83
CA ALA A 226 -5.54 -1.65 17.16
C ALA A 226 -4.74 -2.45 16.11
N PHE A 227 -4.95 -2.17 14.83
CA PHE A 227 -4.19 -2.79 13.74
C PHE A 227 -2.69 -2.45 13.84
N TYR A 228 -2.37 -1.16 13.92
CA TYR A 228 -0.96 -0.76 13.98
C TYR A 228 -0.30 -1.11 15.30
N LEU A 229 -1.04 -1.23 16.41
CA LEU A 229 -0.46 -1.72 17.68
C LEU A 229 0.01 -3.16 17.51
N ALA A 230 -0.81 -4.00 16.87
CA ALA A 230 -0.44 -5.38 16.57
C ALA A 230 0.79 -5.45 15.65
N GLN A 231 0.87 -4.55 14.67
CA GLN A 231 2.02 -4.43 13.77
C GLN A 231 3.29 -3.98 14.51
N SER A 232 3.21 -2.95 15.36
CA SER A 232 4.33 -2.50 16.19
C SER A 232 4.84 -3.61 17.10
N TRP A 233 3.97 -4.41 17.73
CA TRP A 233 4.41 -5.56 18.51
C TRP A 233 5.11 -6.63 17.67
N ARG A 234 4.61 -6.90 16.46
CA ARG A 234 5.25 -7.84 15.54
C ARG A 234 6.67 -7.39 15.22
N ASP A 235 6.81 -6.13 14.83
CA ASP A 235 8.06 -5.55 14.34
C ASP A 235 9.05 -5.29 15.51
N ALA A 236 8.56 -5.19 16.75
CA ALA A 236 9.36 -5.19 17.98
C ALA A 236 9.81 -6.60 18.45
N GLY A 237 9.40 -7.67 17.77
CA GLY A 237 9.72 -9.04 18.16
C GLY A 237 8.91 -9.56 19.35
N GLU A 238 7.66 -9.11 19.51
CA GLU A 238 6.74 -9.50 20.59
C GLU A 238 5.54 -10.30 20.01
N PRO A 239 5.75 -11.54 19.51
CA PRO A 239 4.76 -12.25 18.70
C PRO A 239 3.47 -12.60 19.47
N GLU A 240 3.54 -12.90 20.77
CA GLU A 240 2.35 -13.20 21.57
C GLU A 240 1.46 -11.96 21.76
N LYS A 241 2.07 -10.79 22.00
CA LYS A 241 1.33 -9.52 22.10
C LYS A 241 0.73 -9.15 20.76
N SER A 242 1.50 -9.34 19.68
CA SER A 242 1.04 -9.10 18.32
C SER A 242 -0.15 -9.97 17.95
N LEU A 243 -0.09 -11.28 18.25
CA LEU A 243 -1.19 -12.22 18.02
C LEU A 243 -2.47 -11.78 18.74
N ALA A 244 -2.38 -11.48 20.04
CA ALA A 244 -3.53 -11.04 20.82
C ALA A 244 -4.13 -9.72 20.29
N ALA A 245 -3.28 -8.78 19.87
CA ALA A 245 -3.73 -7.50 19.31
C ALA A 245 -4.38 -7.67 17.93
N TYR A 246 -3.85 -8.53 17.05
CA TYR A 246 -4.49 -8.85 15.78
C TYR A 246 -5.81 -9.59 15.95
N ASP A 247 -5.90 -10.55 16.89
CA ASP A 247 -7.16 -11.23 17.22
C ASP A 247 -8.22 -10.21 17.66
N ARG A 248 -7.85 -9.28 18.55
CA ARG A 248 -8.74 -8.16 18.93
C ARG A 248 -9.14 -7.32 17.71
N ARG A 249 -8.19 -6.96 16.84
CA ARG A 249 -8.47 -6.13 15.66
C ARG A 249 -9.41 -6.84 14.68
N ALA A 250 -9.27 -8.15 14.52
CA ALA A 250 -10.11 -8.96 13.62
C ALA A 250 -11.60 -8.94 14.05
N ASP A 251 -11.87 -8.85 15.35
CA ASP A 251 -13.23 -8.79 15.91
C ASP A 251 -13.82 -7.36 15.92
N MET A 252 -13.05 -6.35 15.50
CA MET A 252 -13.52 -4.96 15.40
C MET A 252 -14.16 -4.68 14.03
N GLY A 253 -15.11 -3.74 13.99
CA GLY A 253 -15.64 -3.19 12.75
C GLY A 253 -14.63 -2.30 12.00
N GLY A 254 -15.11 -1.59 10.97
CA GLY A 254 -14.31 -0.66 10.18
C GLY A 254 -13.88 -1.24 8.84
N PHE A 255 -12.66 -0.90 8.40
CA PHE A 255 -12.19 -1.27 7.07
C PHE A 255 -11.98 -2.79 6.95
N ALA A 256 -12.70 -3.41 6.01
CA ALA A 256 -12.72 -4.86 5.84
C ALA A 256 -11.37 -5.45 5.41
N GLU A 257 -10.55 -4.72 4.64
CA GLU A 257 -9.23 -5.20 4.23
C GLU A 257 -8.25 -5.25 5.41
N GLU A 258 -8.28 -4.25 6.30
CA GLU A 258 -7.50 -4.29 7.54
C GLU A 258 -7.92 -5.46 8.45
N ALA A 259 -9.22 -5.75 8.53
CA ALA A 259 -9.71 -6.90 9.31
C ALA A 259 -9.22 -8.23 8.74
N PHE A 260 -9.25 -8.39 7.40
CA PHE A 260 -8.66 -9.55 6.72
C PHE A 260 -7.16 -9.65 6.99
N CYS A 261 -6.40 -8.56 6.83
CA CYS A 261 -4.96 -8.55 7.10
C CYS A 261 -4.66 -8.93 8.56
N ALA A 262 -5.47 -8.47 9.52
CA ALA A 262 -5.33 -8.86 10.92
C ALA A 262 -5.50 -10.37 11.12
N GLN A 263 -6.53 -10.98 10.52
CA GLN A 263 -6.75 -12.42 10.58
C GLN A 263 -5.61 -13.21 9.91
N LEU A 264 -5.16 -12.78 8.74
CA LEU A 264 -4.05 -13.40 8.01
C LEU A 264 -2.75 -13.34 8.82
N TYR A 265 -2.43 -12.18 9.40
CA TYR A 265 -1.20 -12.00 10.17
C TYR A 265 -1.25 -12.75 11.51
N ALA A 266 -2.41 -12.78 12.18
CA ALA A 266 -2.63 -13.64 13.35
C ALA A 266 -2.40 -15.13 13.02
N ALA A 267 -2.95 -15.62 11.90
CA ALA A 267 -2.76 -17.01 11.47
C ALA A 267 -1.28 -17.35 11.23
N ARG A 268 -0.53 -16.45 10.57
CA ARG A 268 0.92 -16.61 10.33
C ARG A 268 1.72 -16.56 11.63
N ILE A 269 1.40 -15.66 12.55
CA ILE A 269 2.06 -15.59 13.86
C ILE A 269 1.78 -16.87 14.65
N ALA A 270 0.54 -17.37 14.67
CA ALA A 270 0.19 -18.62 15.31
C ALA A 270 0.99 -19.81 14.74
N ALA A 271 1.16 -19.88 13.41
CA ALA A 271 2.00 -20.86 12.76
C ALA A 271 3.47 -20.75 13.20
N ASN A 272 4.03 -19.53 13.24
CA ASN A 272 5.41 -19.28 13.68
C ASN A 272 5.64 -19.62 15.16
N LEU A 273 4.64 -19.38 16.01
CA LEU A 273 4.62 -19.78 17.41
C LEU A 273 4.40 -21.29 17.61
N LYS A 274 4.28 -22.06 16.52
CA LYS A 274 4.03 -23.51 16.54
C LYS A 274 2.80 -23.87 17.38
N LYS A 275 1.74 -23.06 17.28
CA LYS A 275 0.42 -23.40 17.85
C LYS A 275 -0.09 -24.72 17.24
N PRO A 276 -1.01 -25.43 17.92
CA PRO A 276 -1.53 -26.70 17.41
C PRO A 276 -2.02 -26.58 15.95
N SER A 277 -1.69 -27.55 15.11
CA SER A 277 -1.99 -27.53 13.66
C SER A 277 -3.47 -27.23 13.38
N ALA A 278 -4.40 -27.83 14.14
CA ALA A 278 -5.84 -27.57 14.00
C ALA A 278 -6.21 -26.09 14.23
N GLU A 279 -5.59 -25.42 15.21
CA GLU A 279 -5.80 -23.99 15.48
C GLU A 279 -5.26 -23.14 14.32
N VAL A 280 -4.05 -23.45 13.85
CA VAL A 280 -3.41 -22.72 12.74
C VAL A 280 -4.25 -22.84 11.47
N MET A 281 -4.72 -24.04 11.16
CA MET A 281 -5.59 -24.28 10.00
C MET A 281 -6.89 -23.50 10.09
N ASP A 282 -7.58 -23.55 11.24
CA ASP A 282 -8.83 -22.82 11.47
C ASP A 282 -8.63 -21.30 11.28
N ARG A 283 -7.55 -20.74 11.82
CA ARG A 283 -7.23 -19.31 11.66
C ARG A 283 -7.06 -18.92 10.19
N PHE A 284 -6.37 -19.72 9.37
CA PHE A 284 -6.27 -19.45 7.93
C PHE A 284 -7.60 -19.62 7.20
N LEU A 285 -8.42 -20.61 7.56
CA LEU A 285 -9.75 -20.80 6.97
C LEU A 285 -10.66 -19.61 7.26
N ARG A 286 -10.72 -19.15 8.52
CA ARG A 286 -11.50 -17.95 8.90
C ARG A 286 -11.03 -16.69 8.16
N ALA A 287 -9.72 -16.54 7.96
CA ALA A 287 -9.17 -15.46 7.12
C ALA A 287 -9.61 -15.58 5.65
N HIS A 288 -9.63 -16.79 5.09
CA HIS A 288 -10.12 -17.00 3.72
C HIS A 288 -11.63 -16.77 3.60
N GLU A 289 -12.42 -17.23 4.57
CA GLU A 289 -13.87 -17.05 4.61
C GLU A 289 -14.29 -15.58 4.69
N SER A 290 -13.50 -14.75 5.40
CA SER A 290 -13.79 -13.31 5.50
C SER A 290 -13.51 -12.54 4.22
N ARG A 291 -12.57 -13.03 3.39
CA ARG A 291 -12.22 -12.42 2.11
C ARG A 291 -11.78 -13.46 1.07
N PRO A 292 -12.73 -14.21 0.48
CA PRO A 292 -12.42 -15.34 -0.41
C PRO A 292 -11.82 -14.92 -1.76
N THR A 293 -11.82 -13.62 -2.07
CA THR A 293 -11.17 -13.01 -3.23
C THR A 293 -9.65 -12.86 -3.07
N ARG A 294 -9.10 -13.16 -1.89
CA ARG A 294 -7.67 -13.03 -1.56
C ARG A 294 -7.03 -14.42 -1.44
N ALA A 295 -5.97 -14.65 -2.22
CA ALA A 295 -5.31 -15.95 -2.32
C ALA A 295 -4.37 -16.24 -1.14
N GLU A 296 -3.93 -15.21 -0.42
CA GLU A 296 -2.86 -15.28 0.58
C GLU A 296 -3.18 -16.26 1.71
N ALA A 297 -4.41 -16.23 2.24
CA ALA A 297 -4.80 -17.06 3.38
C ALA A 297 -4.84 -18.55 3.00
N ILE A 298 -5.55 -18.87 1.92
CA ILE A 298 -5.71 -20.25 1.45
C ILE A 298 -4.41 -20.83 0.87
N GLY A 299 -3.60 -20.00 0.20
CA GLY A 299 -2.26 -20.35 -0.25
C GLY A 299 -1.29 -20.60 0.91
N SER A 300 -1.31 -19.74 1.93
CA SER A 300 -0.50 -19.94 3.14
C SER A 300 -0.90 -21.23 3.88
N LEU A 301 -2.20 -21.55 3.90
CA LEU A 301 -2.70 -22.81 4.45
C LEU A 301 -2.20 -24.03 3.67
N ALA A 302 -2.20 -23.96 2.33
CA ALA A 302 -1.64 -25.00 1.48
C ALA A 302 -0.16 -25.27 1.83
N ARG A 303 0.62 -24.19 1.99
CA ARG A 303 2.02 -24.26 2.43
C ARG A 303 2.19 -24.89 3.81
N VAL A 304 1.35 -24.53 4.79
CA VAL A 304 1.36 -25.16 6.12
C VAL A 304 1.12 -26.67 6.00
N CYS A 305 0.08 -27.07 5.26
CA CYS A 305 -0.22 -28.49 5.03
C CYS A 305 0.95 -29.22 4.36
N ARG A 306 1.60 -28.58 3.38
CA ARG A 306 2.78 -29.13 2.69
C ARG A 306 3.94 -29.36 3.65
N LEU A 307 4.26 -28.37 4.50
CA LEU A 307 5.35 -28.48 5.48
C LEU A 307 5.09 -29.58 6.51
N GLU A 308 3.83 -29.89 6.79
CA GLU A 308 3.40 -31.00 7.63
C GLU A 308 3.23 -32.33 6.87
N SER A 309 3.58 -32.39 5.58
CA SER A 309 3.41 -33.58 4.72
C SER A 309 1.94 -34.05 4.58
N ARG A 310 0.98 -33.15 4.77
CA ARG A 310 -0.46 -33.40 4.59
C ARG A 310 -0.86 -33.16 3.13
N TRP A 311 -0.26 -33.95 2.24
CA TRP A 311 -0.31 -33.75 0.79
C TRP A 311 -1.72 -33.61 0.20
N PRO A 312 -2.72 -34.43 0.56
CA PRO A 312 -4.07 -34.26 0.02
C PRO A 312 -4.71 -32.91 0.36
N LEU A 313 -4.45 -32.39 1.57
CA LEU A 313 -4.96 -31.07 1.98
C LEU A 313 -4.18 -29.94 1.29
N ALA A 314 -2.85 -30.05 1.23
CA ALA A 314 -2.02 -29.09 0.53
C ALA A 314 -2.47 -28.95 -0.93
N TYR A 315 -2.73 -30.07 -1.59
CA TYR A 315 -3.21 -30.12 -2.97
C TYR A 315 -4.57 -29.43 -3.13
N MET A 316 -5.56 -29.77 -2.30
CA MET A 316 -6.89 -29.15 -2.37
C MET A 316 -6.85 -27.63 -2.17
N PHE A 317 -6.10 -27.16 -1.17
CA PHE A 317 -6.00 -25.72 -0.87
C PHE A 317 -5.19 -24.96 -1.92
N ALA A 318 -4.08 -25.52 -2.41
CA ALA A 318 -3.30 -24.88 -3.48
C ALA A 318 -4.11 -24.77 -4.77
N ARG A 319 -4.87 -25.81 -5.14
CA ARG A 319 -5.73 -25.78 -6.31
C ARG A 319 -6.84 -24.74 -6.20
N GLN A 320 -7.36 -24.50 -5.00
CA GLN A 320 -8.27 -23.39 -4.76
C GLN A 320 -7.57 -22.03 -4.87
N ALA A 321 -6.36 -21.89 -4.29
CA ALA A 321 -5.59 -20.65 -4.34
C ALA A 321 -5.30 -20.19 -5.79
N VAL A 322 -4.90 -21.12 -6.66
CA VAL A 322 -4.59 -20.84 -8.09
C VAL A 322 -5.80 -20.30 -8.86
N ARG A 323 -7.03 -20.62 -8.43
CA ARG A 323 -8.26 -20.18 -9.10
C ARG A 323 -8.68 -18.75 -8.73
N ILE A 324 -8.04 -18.14 -7.74
CA ILE A 324 -8.39 -16.80 -7.25
C ILE A 324 -7.65 -15.77 -8.12
N PRO A 325 -8.37 -14.96 -8.91
CA PRO A 325 -7.74 -13.91 -9.73
C PRO A 325 -7.14 -12.82 -8.83
N ARG A 326 -6.31 -11.94 -9.41
CA ARG A 326 -5.84 -10.75 -8.71
C ARG A 326 -7.05 -9.91 -8.24
N PRO A 327 -7.08 -9.48 -6.97
CA PRO A 327 -8.19 -8.71 -6.42
C PRO A 327 -8.08 -7.23 -6.81
N ASP A 328 -9.20 -6.50 -6.67
CA ASP A 328 -9.24 -5.03 -6.75
C ASP A 328 -8.94 -4.34 -5.40
N ASP A 329 -8.58 -5.14 -4.39
CA ASP A 329 -8.13 -4.68 -3.06
C ASP A 329 -6.93 -3.75 -3.16
N ILE A 330 -6.82 -2.84 -2.19
CA ILE A 330 -5.78 -1.79 -2.20
C ILE A 330 -4.80 -1.91 -1.04
N LEU A 331 -5.14 -2.67 0.01
CA LEU A 331 -4.33 -2.75 1.22
C LEU A 331 -3.54 -4.06 1.29
N PHE A 332 -2.21 -3.91 1.23
CA PHE A 332 -1.21 -4.97 1.46
C PHE A 332 -1.49 -6.26 0.68
N VAL A 333 -1.85 -6.12 -0.60
CA VAL A 333 -2.03 -7.28 -1.50
C VAL A 333 -0.67 -7.90 -1.81
N GLU A 334 -0.54 -9.20 -1.54
CA GLU A 334 0.68 -9.95 -1.86
C GLU A 334 0.52 -10.58 -3.25
N PHE A 335 0.81 -9.79 -4.29
CA PHE A 335 0.61 -10.23 -5.68
C PHE A 335 1.40 -11.49 -6.07
N ASP A 336 2.47 -11.82 -5.34
CA ASP A 336 3.23 -13.06 -5.54
C ASP A 336 2.39 -14.34 -5.38
N TRP A 337 1.35 -14.33 -4.54
CA TRP A 337 0.37 -15.42 -4.43
C TRP A 337 -0.45 -15.64 -5.70
N HIS A 338 -0.72 -14.56 -6.44
CA HIS A 338 -1.45 -14.61 -7.70
C HIS A 338 -0.53 -14.84 -8.89
N ASP A 339 0.75 -14.49 -8.76
CA ASP A 339 1.70 -14.51 -9.87
C ASP A 339 2.45 -15.83 -10.01
N TRP A 340 2.85 -16.45 -8.89
CA TRP A 340 3.60 -17.71 -8.97
C TRP A 340 3.47 -18.61 -7.73
N ARG A 341 3.34 -18.07 -6.51
CA ARG A 341 3.42 -18.90 -5.29
C ARG A 341 2.32 -19.93 -5.18
N ALA A 342 1.06 -19.58 -5.50
CA ALA A 342 -0.03 -20.55 -5.46
C ALA A 342 0.18 -21.69 -6.47
N LEU A 343 0.71 -21.37 -7.65
CA LEU A 343 0.98 -22.35 -8.70
C LEU A 343 2.16 -23.26 -8.34
N ASP A 344 3.18 -22.72 -7.68
CA ASP A 344 4.32 -23.49 -7.16
C ASP A 344 3.89 -24.44 -6.02
N GLU A 345 3.06 -23.96 -5.09
CA GLU A 345 2.47 -24.81 -4.05
C GLU A 345 1.61 -25.94 -4.66
N LEU A 346 0.84 -25.65 -5.72
CA LEU A 346 0.08 -26.66 -6.46
C LEU A 346 1.00 -27.67 -7.15
N ALA A 347 2.05 -27.20 -7.84
CA ALA A 347 3.00 -28.06 -8.55
C ALA A 347 3.64 -29.09 -7.61
N VAL A 348 4.08 -28.66 -6.42
CA VAL A 348 4.69 -29.54 -5.43
C VAL A 348 3.65 -30.49 -4.84
N ALA A 349 2.47 -29.99 -4.44
CA ALA A 349 1.45 -30.83 -3.83
C ALA A 349 0.91 -31.90 -4.81
N ALA A 350 0.71 -31.54 -6.09
CA ALA A 350 0.28 -32.43 -7.16
C ALA A 350 1.23 -33.62 -7.33
N TYR A 351 2.53 -33.37 -7.32
CA TYR A 351 3.55 -34.44 -7.40
C TYR A 351 3.37 -35.48 -6.29
N TRP A 352 3.19 -35.04 -5.05
CA TRP A 352 3.11 -35.93 -3.89
C TRP A 352 1.79 -36.69 -3.78
N VAL A 353 0.72 -36.23 -4.43
CA VAL A 353 -0.55 -36.97 -4.54
C VAL A 353 -0.64 -37.86 -5.79
N GLY A 354 0.40 -37.87 -6.64
CA GLY A 354 0.47 -38.70 -7.84
C GLY A 354 -0.09 -38.04 -9.11
N GLU A 355 -0.50 -36.77 -9.03
CA GLU A 355 -0.96 -35.96 -10.17
C GLU A 355 0.24 -35.40 -10.95
N TYR A 356 1.08 -36.29 -11.48
CA TYR A 356 2.36 -35.93 -12.10
C TYR A 356 2.20 -35.05 -13.34
N GLN A 357 1.15 -35.23 -14.13
CA GLN A 357 0.87 -34.38 -15.28
C GLN A 357 0.55 -32.95 -14.86
N GLU A 358 -0.32 -32.75 -13.85
CA GLU A 358 -0.64 -31.42 -13.34
C GLU A 358 0.59 -30.75 -12.72
N SER A 359 1.43 -31.52 -12.02
CA SER A 359 2.72 -31.04 -11.51
C SER A 359 3.63 -30.52 -12.62
N LEU A 360 3.75 -31.29 -13.72
CA LEU A 360 4.53 -30.93 -14.90
C LEU A 360 3.99 -29.64 -15.54
N ASP A 361 2.68 -29.58 -15.82
CA ASP A 361 2.02 -28.44 -16.45
C ASP A 361 2.19 -27.16 -15.63
N CYS A 362 2.07 -27.27 -14.30
CA CYS A 362 2.29 -26.13 -13.40
C CYS A 362 3.75 -25.64 -13.45
N CYS A 363 4.73 -26.55 -13.43
CA CYS A 363 6.14 -26.18 -13.53
C CYS A 363 6.48 -25.54 -14.87
N GLU A 364 5.94 -26.05 -15.98
CA GLU A 364 6.14 -25.48 -17.31
C GLU A 364 5.58 -24.07 -17.41
N ARG A 365 4.38 -23.82 -16.87
CA ARG A 365 3.82 -22.47 -16.77
C ARG A 365 4.68 -21.53 -15.94
N LEU A 366 5.16 -21.98 -14.77
CA LEU A 366 6.02 -21.16 -13.90
C LEU A 366 7.29 -20.69 -14.63
N VAL A 367 7.90 -21.56 -15.45
CA VAL A 367 9.11 -21.22 -16.22
C VAL A 367 8.79 -20.30 -17.42
N GLN A 368 7.61 -20.43 -18.02
CA GLN A 368 7.22 -19.68 -19.23
C GLN A 368 6.64 -18.29 -18.92
N ASP A 369 5.92 -18.12 -17.82
CA ASP A 369 5.13 -16.91 -17.53
C ASP A 369 5.99 -15.66 -17.21
N GLY A 370 7.30 -15.84 -16.98
CA GLY A 370 8.25 -14.74 -16.72
C GLY A 370 8.02 -13.99 -15.41
N ARG A 371 7.13 -14.48 -14.54
CA ARG A 371 6.81 -13.91 -13.22
C ARG A 371 7.51 -14.62 -12.06
N LEU A 372 8.17 -15.74 -12.34
CA LEU A 372 8.93 -16.50 -11.35
C LEU A 372 10.21 -15.71 -10.99
N PRO A 373 10.53 -15.50 -9.71
CA PRO A 373 11.79 -14.88 -9.32
C PRO A 373 12.99 -15.72 -9.74
N VAL A 374 14.06 -15.07 -10.20
CA VAL A 374 15.27 -15.71 -10.78
C VAL A 374 15.85 -16.77 -9.83
N GLU A 375 15.88 -16.49 -8.53
CA GLU A 375 16.37 -17.38 -7.49
C GLU A 375 15.55 -18.69 -7.33
N GLN A 376 14.35 -18.75 -7.90
CA GLN A 376 13.49 -19.95 -7.87
C GLN A 376 13.61 -20.81 -9.14
N HIS A 377 14.24 -20.32 -10.22
CA HIS A 377 14.28 -21.02 -11.51
C HIS A 377 14.89 -22.42 -11.42
N ASP A 378 16.05 -22.55 -10.77
CA ASP A 378 16.75 -23.85 -10.67
C ASP A 378 15.91 -24.88 -9.90
N ARG A 379 15.28 -24.45 -8.81
CA ARG A 379 14.41 -25.30 -7.99
C ARG A 379 13.18 -25.75 -8.78
N VAL A 380 12.50 -24.84 -9.48
CA VAL A 380 11.30 -25.18 -10.27
C VAL A 380 11.66 -26.07 -11.45
N THR A 381 12.80 -25.84 -12.10
CA THR A 381 13.32 -26.69 -13.18
C THR A 381 13.62 -28.11 -12.66
N ALA A 382 14.18 -28.24 -11.46
CA ALA A 382 14.37 -29.56 -10.85
C ALA A 382 13.04 -30.27 -10.56
N ASN A 383 12.02 -29.56 -10.06
CA ASN A 383 10.68 -30.11 -9.83
C ASN A 383 10.04 -30.60 -11.14
N LEU A 384 10.20 -29.83 -12.21
CA LEU A 384 9.75 -30.15 -13.56
C LEU A 384 10.35 -31.49 -14.02
N GLU A 385 11.66 -31.68 -13.86
CA GLU A 385 12.34 -32.92 -14.22
C GLU A 385 11.91 -34.12 -13.35
N PHE A 386 11.59 -33.92 -12.07
CA PHE A 386 11.02 -34.98 -11.24
C PHE A 386 9.66 -35.45 -11.77
N ALA A 387 8.78 -34.53 -12.17
CA ALA A 387 7.49 -34.87 -12.76
C ALA A 387 7.65 -35.61 -14.11
N ARG A 388 8.55 -35.13 -14.99
CA ARG A 388 8.85 -35.79 -16.28
C ARG A 388 9.26 -37.24 -16.11
N ARG A 389 10.18 -37.53 -15.18
CA ARG A 389 10.66 -38.90 -14.91
C ARG A 389 9.55 -39.85 -14.46
N LYS A 390 8.51 -39.35 -13.79
CA LYS A 390 7.36 -40.17 -13.37
C LYS A 390 6.41 -40.50 -14.51
N LEU A 391 6.38 -39.66 -15.54
CA LEU A 391 5.54 -39.83 -16.74
C LEU A 391 6.26 -40.59 -17.86
N ASP A 392 7.60 -40.68 -17.82
CA ASP A 392 8.38 -41.42 -18.81
C ASP A 392 8.11 -42.94 -18.71
N PRO A 393 7.58 -43.57 -19.79
CA PRO A 393 7.34 -45.01 -19.82
C PRO A 393 8.58 -45.85 -19.55
N GLN A 394 9.79 -45.37 -19.85
CA GLN A 394 11.03 -46.11 -19.64
C GLN A 394 11.38 -46.30 -18.15
N TYR A 395 10.87 -45.43 -17.28
CA TYR A 395 11.11 -45.47 -15.83
C TYR A 395 9.98 -46.15 -15.05
N GLN A 396 8.86 -46.50 -15.70
CA GLN A 396 7.75 -47.22 -15.07
C GLN A 396 7.92 -48.75 -15.07
N VAL A 397 8.95 -49.29 -15.74
CA VAL A 397 9.17 -50.75 -15.91
C VAL A 397 10.05 -51.36 -14.81
N VAL A 398 10.48 -50.58 -13.81
CA VAL A 398 11.27 -51.08 -12.68
C VAL A 398 10.58 -50.70 -11.37
N ALA A 399 9.50 -51.40 -11.04
CA ALA A 399 8.88 -51.38 -9.71
C ALA A 399 8.45 -52.81 -9.34
#